data_AF-A0A522YPW6-F1
#
_entry.id   AF-A0A522YPW6-F1
#
_cell.length_a   1.000
_cell.length_b   1.000
_cell.length_c   1.000
_cell.angle_alpha   90.00
_cell.angle_beta   90.00
_cell.angle_gamma   90.00
#
_symmetry.space_group_name_H-M   'P 1'
#
loop_
_entity.id
_entity.type
_entity.pdbx_description
1 polymer ?
#
loop_
_entity_poly.entity_id
_entity_poly.type
_entity_poly.pdbx_seq_one_letter_code
_entity_poly.pdbx_strand_id
1 'polypeptide(L)'
;MRRGLVLALLAFAACRATLPDTKLAALDAVLAAKDDNDPRLDTAFEGLSESAKRSFRARFADYPREYFNERGTIVYVLGRNMKTPADWAFFRAVVAEPPCRSLADCAKAGEAGGPGDEVTLAYPALVALKRAQREFSTGGSMQAAARTVVREALKSEAPAVRRLAERGPGR
;
A
#
# COMPACT_ATOMS: atom_id res chain seq x y z
N MET A 1 7.80 -0.51 -68.63
CA MET A 1 7.19 0.44 -67.68
C MET A 1 6.13 -0.31 -66.87
N ARG A 2 6.49 -0.87 -65.70
CA ARG A 2 5.57 -1.63 -64.84
C ARG A 2 5.17 -0.76 -63.64
N ARG A 3 3.87 -0.55 -63.50
CA ARG A 3 3.22 0.27 -62.47
C ARG A 3 3.40 -0.39 -61.11
N GLY A 4 3.94 0.37 -60.16
CA GLY A 4 4.03 -0.02 -58.75
C GLY A 4 2.67 0.11 -58.06
N LEU A 5 2.29 -0.93 -57.34
CA LEU A 5 1.11 -0.96 -56.47
C LEU A 5 1.62 -0.74 -55.04
N VAL A 6 1.40 0.45 -54.49
CA VAL A 6 1.71 0.77 -53.08
C VAL A 6 0.49 0.39 -52.25
N LEU A 7 0.58 -0.72 -51.51
CA LEU A 7 -0.41 -1.06 -50.48
C LEU A 7 -0.16 -0.17 -49.25
N ALA A 8 -1.03 0.80 -49.03
CA ALA A 8 -1.09 1.56 -47.79
C ALA A 8 -1.82 0.73 -46.72
N LEU A 9 -1.07 0.09 -45.83
CA LEU A 9 -1.59 -0.52 -44.61
C LEU A 9 -1.94 0.58 -43.61
N LEU A 10 -3.23 0.93 -43.53
CA LEU A 10 -3.79 1.73 -42.45
C LEU A 10 -3.79 0.91 -41.16
N ALA A 11 -2.77 1.10 -40.33
CA ALA A 11 -2.76 0.61 -38.96
C ALA A 11 -3.75 1.46 -38.13
N PHE A 12 -4.97 0.96 -37.96
CA PHE A 12 -5.90 1.50 -36.97
C PHE A 12 -5.36 1.21 -35.56
N ALA A 13 -4.63 2.18 -35.00
CA ALA A 13 -4.32 2.21 -33.59
C ALA A 13 -5.63 2.41 -32.82
N ALA A 14 -6.23 1.30 -32.38
CA ALA A 14 -7.37 1.33 -31.48
C ALA A 14 -6.93 1.95 -30.14
N CYS A 15 -7.21 3.24 -29.97
CA CYS A 15 -7.23 3.90 -28.66
C CYS A 15 -8.31 3.21 -27.82
N ARG A 16 -7.95 2.15 -27.09
CA ARG A 16 -8.81 1.59 -26.05
C ARG A 16 -8.91 2.62 -24.94
N ALA A 17 -10.01 3.36 -24.92
CA ALA A 17 -10.39 4.14 -23.75
C ALA A 17 -10.46 3.17 -22.57
N THR A 18 -9.52 3.30 -21.63
CA THR A 18 -9.56 2.57 -20.37
C THR A 18 -10.79 3.05 -19.62
N LEU A 19 -11.77 2.16 -19.42
CA LEU A 19 -12.92 2.45 -18.57
C LEU A 19 -12.41 2.91 -17.19
N PRO A 20 -13.07 3.91 -16.56
CA PRO A 20 -12.68 4.39 -15.25
C PRO A 20 -12.61 3.21 -14.27
N ASP A 21 -11.53 3.16 -13.49
CA ASP A 21 -11.30 2.10 -12.51
C ASP A 21 -12.34 2.23 -11.39
N THR A 22 -13.40 1.44 -11.49
CA THR A 22 -14.53 1.46 -10.56
C THR A 22 -14.11 1.21 -9.12
N LYS A 23 -13.01 0.49 -8.90
CA LYS A 23 -12.47 0.23 -7.56
C LYS A 23 -11.70 1.43 -7.01
N LEU A 24 -11.02 2.21 -7.85
CA LEU A 24 -10.39 3.46 -7.40
C LEU A 24 -11.45 4.47 -6.96
N ALA A 25 -12.53 4.63 -7.73
CA ALA A 25 -13.63 5.50 -7.33
C ALA A 25 -14.30 5.04 -6.02
N ALA A 26 -14.47 3.73 -5.82
CA ALA A 26 -14.97 3.19 -4.57
C ALA A 26 -14.03 3.46 -3.39
N LEU A 27 -12.72 3.27 -3.58
CA LEU A 27 -11.71 3.59 -2.56
C LEU A 27 -11.78 5.08 -2.20
N ASP A 28 -11.81 5.96 -3.19
CA ASP A 28 -11.88 7.41 -2.97
C ASP A 28 -13.13 7.81 -2.18
N ALA A 29 -14.27 7.16 -2.45
CA ALA A 29 -15.49 7.37 -1.69
C ALA A 29 -15.39 6.91 -0.23
N VAL A 30 -14.73 5.77 0.03
CA VAL A 30 -14.48 5.30 1.41
C VAL A 30 -13.57 6.28 2.16
N LEU A 31 -12.46 6.68 1.53
CA LEU A 31 -11.49 7.59 2.15
C LEU A 31 -12.11 8.98 2.42
N ALA A 32 -12.91 9.50 1.49
CA ALA A 32 -13.60 10.77 1.66
C ALA A 32 -14.64 10.74 2.80
N ALA A 33 -15.29 9.60 3.02
CA ALA A 33 -16.24 9.42 4.12
C ALA A 33 -15.55 9.35 5.50
N LYS A 34 -14.24 9.10 5.55
CA LYS A 34 -13.46 8.92 6.78
C LYS A 34 -14.03 7.83 7.70
N ASP A 35 -14.63 6.80 7.09
CA ASP A 35 -15.18 5.64 7.77
C ASP A 35 -14.22 4.46 7.63
N ASP A 36 -13.47 4.18 8.69
CA ASP A 36 -12.53 3.06 8.76
C ASP A 36 -13.23 1.72 9.01
N ASN A 37 -14.55 1.73 9.23
CA ASN A 37 -15.41 0.55 9.38
C ASN A 37 -16.35 0.37 8.18
N ASP A 38 -16.10 1.05 7.06
CA ASP A 38 -16.94 0.96 5.88
C ASP A 38 -17.01 -0.51 5.39
N PRO A 39 -18.20 -1.13 5.29
CA PRO A 39 -18.35 -2.54 4.96
C PRO A 39 -17.82 -2.91 3.56
N ARG A 40 -17.63 -1.93 2.67
CA ARG A 40 -17.02 -2.14 1.35
C ARG A 40 -15.54 -2.53 1.48
N LEU A 41 -14.86 -2.12 2.55
CA LEU A 41 -13.46 -2.51 2.81
C LEU A 41 -13.30 -4.04 2.89
N ASP A 42 -14.36 -4.75 3.27
CA ASP A 42 -14.36 -6.20 3.42
C ASP A 42 -14.65 -6.96 2.13
N THR A 43 -15.41 -6.40 1.19
CA THR A 43 -15.90 -7.16 0.03
C THR A 43 -15.59 -6.51 -1.32
N ALA A 44 -15.64 -5.18 -1.44
CA ALA A 44 -15.58 -4.48 -2.73
C ALA A 44 -14.20 -4.51 -3.38
N PHE A 45 -13.15 -4.77 -2.60
CA PHE A 45 -11.76 -4.72 -3.05
C PHE A 45 -11.10 -6.10 -3.22
N GLU A 46 -11.87 -7.18 -3.28
CA GLU A 46 -11.29 -8.50 -3.57
C GLU A 46 -10.84 -8.63 -5.03
N GLY A 47 -9.76 -9.36 -5.27
CA GLY A 47 -9.27 -9.62 -6.62
C GLY A 47 -8.84 -8.35 -7.36
N LEU A 48 -8.09 -7.46 -6.71
CA LEU A 48 -7.53 -6.29 -7.39
C LEU A 48 -6.61 -6.73 -8.54
N SER A 49 -6.80 -6.13 -9.72
CA SER A 49 -5.87 -6.26 -10.82
C SER A 49 -4.56 -5.52 -10.50
N GLU A 50 -3.48 -5.85 -11.21
CA GLU A 50 -2.22 -5.11 -11.05
C GLU A 50 -2.35 -3.63 -11.43
N SER A 51 -3.24 -3.28 -12.37
CA SER A 51 -3.52 -1.87 -12.69
C SER A 51 -4.19 -1.15 -11.52
N ALA A 52 -5.20 -1.77 -10.89
CA ALA A 52 -5.87 -1.19 -9.73
C ALA A 52 -4.91 -1.02 -8.55
N LYS A 53 -4.07 -2.03 -8.28
CA LYS A 53 -3.03 -1.93 -7.24
C LYS A 53 -2.04 -0.80 -7.51
N ARG A 54 -1.66 -0.57 -8.77
CA ARG A 54 -0.81 0.60 -9.12
C ARG A 54 -1.54 1.91 -8.84
N SER A 55 -2.80 2.03 -9.22
CA SER A 55 -3.61 3.23 -8.91
C SER A 55 -3.72 3.49 -7.41
N PHE A 56 -3.85 2.43 -6.60
CA PHE A 56 -3.96 2.55 -5.14
C PHE A 56 -2.63 2.97 -4.52
N ARG A 57 -1.50 2.44 -5.01
CA ARG A 57 -0.16 2.88 -4.58
C ARG A 57 0.13 4.32 -4.98
N ALA A 58 -0.33 4.75 -6.16
CA ALA A 58 -0.24 6.15 -6.57
C ALA A 58 -1.06 7.03 -5.61
N ARG A 59 -2.30 6.63 -5.32
CA ARG A 59 -3.14 7.35 -4.36
C ARG A 59 -2.52 7.43 -2.96
N PHE A 60 -1.87 6.36 -2.49
CA PHE A 60 -1.12 6.38 -1.24
C PHE A 60 0.00 7.43 -1.26
N ALA A 61 0.74 7.54 -2.36
CA ALA A 61 1.82 8.52 -2.51
C ALA A 61 1.30 9.97 -2.60
N ASP A 62 0.08 10.18 -3.10
CA ASP A 62 -0.53 11.51 -3.21
C ASP A 62 -0.99 12.07 -1.85
N TYR A 63 -1.25 11.21 -0.85
CA TYR A 63 -1.62 11.67 0.49
C TYR A 63 -0.40 12.20 1.27
N PRO A 64 -0.53 13.35 1.96
CA PRO A 64 0.47 13.79 2.92
C PRO A 64 0.72 12.73 3.99
N ARG A 65 1.92 12.70 4.57
CA ARG A 65 2.34 11.62 5.49
C ARG A 65 1.51 11.59 6.79
N GLU A 66 0.89 12.71 7.13
CA GLU A 66 0.03 12.94 8.29
C GLU A 66 -1.36 12.30 8.14
N TYR A 67 -1.74 11.87 6.92
CA TYR A 67 -3.02 11.21 6.65
C TYR A 67 -2.92 9.72 6.98
N PHE A 68 -2.60 9.42 8.24
CA PHE A 68 -2.27 8.06 8.69
C PHE A 68 -3.42 7.08 8.45
N ASN A 69 -4.66 7.51 8.70
CA ASN A 69 -5.84 6.67 8.56
C ASN A 69 -6.06 6.30 7.10
N GLU A 70 -6.07 7.28 6.20
CA GLU A 70 -6.28 7.06 4.77
C GLU A 70 -5.15 6.21 4.17
N ARG A 71 -3.90 6.56 4.50
CA ARG A 71 -2.72 5.78 4.08
C ARG A 71 -2.78 4.35 4.62
N GLY A 72 -3.18 4.18 5.88
CA GLY A 72 -3.32 2.87 6.52
C GLY A 72 -4.42 2.01 5.91
N THR A 73 -5.57 2.61 5.58
CA THR A 73 -6.67 1.96 4.86
C THR A 73 -6.23 1.47 3.49
N ILE A 74 -5.46 2.27 2.75
CA ILE A 74 -4.91 1.84 1.44
C ILE A 74 -3.97 0.64 1.63
N VAL A 75 -3.10 0.67 2.64
CA VAL A 75 -2.21 -0.47 2.96
C VAL A 75 -3.02 -1.70 3.35
N TYR A 76 -4.08 -1.56 4.14
CA TYR A 76 -4.98 -2.65 4.51
C TYR A 76 -5.58 -3.32 3.26
N VAL A 77 -6.19 -2.53 2.38
CA VAL A 77 -6.83 -3.01 1.15
C VAL A 77 -5.84 -3.70 0.22
N LEU A 78 -4.65 -3.13 0.04
CA LEU A 78 -3.58 -3.74 -0.76
C LEU A 78 -3.06 -5.04 -0.11
N GLY A 79 -2.97 -5.07 1.23
CA GLY A 79 -2.52 -6.24 2.00
C GLY A 79 -3.39 -7.48 1.77
N ARG A 80 -4.69 -7.29 1.57
CA ARG A 80 -5.62 -8.39 1.26
C ARG A 80 -5.44 -8.97 -0.15
N ASN A 81 -4.72 -8.28 -1.03
CA ASN A 81 -4.55 -8.63 -2.44
C ASN A 81 -3.08 -8.90 -2.84
N MET A 82 -2.22 -9.18 -1.87
CA MET A 82 -0.80 -9.46 -2.10
C MET A 82 -0.59 -10.80 -2.80
N LYS A 83 0.02 -10.77 -3.98
CA LYS A 83 0.34 -11.93 -4.80
C LYS A 83 1.70 -11.83 -5.49
N THR A 84 2.21 -10.62 -5.69
CA THR A 84 3.39 -10.39 -6.53
C THR A 84 4.56 -9.82 -5.72
N PRO A 85 5.80 -9.97 -6.20
CA PRO A 85 6.96 -9.32 -5.59
C PRO A 85 6.79 -7.79 -5.45
N ALA A 86 6.06 -7.15 -6.38
CA ALA A 86 5.79 -5.72 -6.33
C ALA A 86 4.92 -5.33 -5.12
N ASP A 87 4.01 -6.20 -4.67
CA ASP A 87 3.21 -5.97 -3.47
C ASP A 87 4.11 -5.91 -2.22
N TRP A 88 5.05 -6.85 -2.12
CA TRP A 88 5.99 -6.91 -1.00
C TRP A 88 7.02 -5.78 -1.03
N ALA A 89 7.46 -5.37 -2.22
CA ALA A 89 8.31 -4.20 -2.38
C ALA A 89 7.62 -2.92 -1.88
N PHE A 90 6.32 -2.76 -2.16
CA PHE A 90 5.52 -1.67 -1.61
C PHE A 90 5.46 -1.74 -0.08
N PHE A 91 5.15 -2.90 0.51
CA PHE A 91 5.07 -3.05 1.97
C PHE A 91 6.42 -2.77 2.65
N ARG A 92 7.52 -3.20 2.03
CA ARG A 92 8.88 -2.87 2.48
C ARG A 92 9.12 -1.36 2.46
N ALA A 93 8.68 -0.66 1.42
CA ALA A 93 8.80 0.80 1.34
C ALA A 93 7.99 1.50 2.44
N VAL A 94 6.75 1.05 2.70
CA VAL A 94 5.89 1.62 3.75
C VAL A 94 6.53 1.50 5.14
N VAL A 95 7.09 0.35 5.50
CA VAL A 95 7.76 0.19 6.81
C VAL A 95 9.11 0.89 6.90
N ALA A 96 9.69 1.27 5.76
CA ALA A 96 10.93 2.02 5.66
C ALA A 96 10.71 3.55 5.67
N GLU A 97 9.46 4.02 5.63
CA GLU A 97 9.19 5.44 5.75
C GLU A 97 9.76 5.98 7.07
N PRO A 98 10.33 7.20 7.07
CA PRO A 98 10.76 7.83 8.31
C PRO A 98 9.60 7.86 9.31
N PRO A 99 9.86 7.84 10.63
CA PRO A 99 8.80 8.04 11.60
C PRO A 99 8.21 9.44 11.43
N CYS A 100 6.89 9.55 11.53
CA CYS A 100 6.26 10.84 11.78
C CYS A 100 6.23 11.08 13.30
N ARG A 101 6.61 12.28 13.74
CA ARG A 101 6.70 12.61 15.17
C ARG A 101 5.56 13.52 15.66
N SER A 102 4.63 13.87 14.79
CA SER A 102 3.53 14.80 15.06
C SER A 102 2.31 14.39 14.25
N LEU A 103 1.12 14.46 14.85
CA LEU A 103 -0.12 14.11 14.16
C LEU A 103 -0.52 15.13 13.09
N ALA A 104 0.01 16.35 13.19
CA ALA A 104 -0.37 17.46 12.31
C ALA A 104 0.68 17.82 11.26
N ASP A 105 1.95 17.44 11.48
CA ASP A 105 3.06 17.85 10.61
C ASP A 105 4.32 16.98 10.84
N CYS A 106 4.60 16.07 9.91
CA CYS A 106 5.74 15.16 9.93
C CYS A 106 7.09 15.84 9.66
N ALA A 107 7.11 17.11 9.22
CA ALA A 107 8.35 17.87 9.06
C ALA A 107 8.83 18.48 10.37
N LYS A 108 7.96 18.59 11.38
CA LYS A 108 8.35 19.09 12.70
C LYS A 108 9.07 18.02 13.50
N ALA A 109 10.14 18.44 14.17
CA ALA A 109 10.68 17.69 15.29
C ALA A 109 9.61 17.71 16.40
N GLY A 110 8.76 16.68 16.43
CA GLY A 110 7.73 16.57 17.45
C GLY A 110 8.33 16.29 18.81
N GLU A 111 7.74 16.89 19.85
CA GLU A 111 7.79 16.31 21.19
C GLU A 111 7.19 14.91 21.11
N ALA A 112 7.76 13.95 21.83
CA ALA A 112 7.20 12.59 21.85
C ALA A 112 5.72 12.68 22.24
N GLY A 113 4.83 12.34 21.31
CA GLY A 113 3.40 12.26 21.57
C GLY A 113 3.10 11.35 22.76
N GLY A 114 1.89 11.45 23.30
CA GLY A 114 1.47 10.57 24.39
C GLY A 114 1.59 9.09 24.00
N PRO A 115 1.60 8.16 24.97
CA PRO A 115 1.74 6.72 24.69
C PRO A 115 0.77 6.15 23.63
N GLY A 116 -0.39 6.79 23.43
CA GLY A 116 -1.37 6.43 22.39
C GLY A 116 -1.00 6.89 20.97
N ASP A 117 -0.21 7.94 20.84
CA ASP A 117 0.09 8.56 19.54
C ASP A 117 1.07 7.71 18.72
N GLU A 118 1.90 6.91 19.40
CA GLU A 118 2.92 6.09 18.75
C GLU A 118 2.32 5.07 17.75
N VAL A 119 1.17 4.50 18.08
CA VAL A 119 0.47 3.55 17.19
C VAL A 119 -0.15 4.29 16.02
N THR A 120 -0.80 5.43 16.28
CA THR A 120 -1.45 6.26 15.25
C THR A 120 -0.43 6.77 14.25
N LEU A 121 0.68 7.35 14.72
CA LEU A 121 1.77 7.87 13.89
C LEU A 121 2.45 6.79 13.03
N ALA A 122 2.39 5.54 13.47
CA ALA A 122 2.97 4.39 12.79
C ALA A 122 1.93 3.52 12.06
N TYR A 123 0.66 3.92 12.00
CA TYR A 123 -0.44 3.04 11.61
C TYR A 123 -0.22 2.35 10.24
N PRO A 124 0.14 3.05 9.15
CA PRO A 124 0.42 2.40 7.86
C PRO A 124 1.52 1.33 7.94
N ALA A 125 2.62 1.63 8.64
CA ALA A 125 3.74 0.71 8.82
C ALA A 125 3.36 -0.52 9.67
N LEU A 126 2.56 -0.32 10.72
CA LEU A 126 2.07 -1.41 11.56
C LEU A 126 1.13 -2.34 10.79
N VAL A 127 0.24 -1.81 9.95
CA VAL A 127 -0.63 -2.62 9.08
C VAL A 127 0.20 -3.44 8.10
N ALA A 128 1.20 -2.81 7.45
CA ALA A 128 2.11 -3.49 6.54
C ALA A 128 2.88 -4.63 7.22
N LEU A 129 3.45 -4.34 8.40
CA LEU A 129 4.21 -5.31 9.18
C LEU A 129 3.36 -6.47 9.69
N LYS A 130 2.14 -6.22 10.21
CA LYS A 130 1.22 -7.29 10.63
C LYS A 130 0.89 -8.22 9.48
N ARG A 131 0.71 -7.69 8.26
CA ARG A 131 0.46 -8.52 7.09
C ARG A 131 1.65 -9.42 6.76
N ALA A 132 2.87 -8.88 6.82
CA ALA A 132 4.08 -9.68 6.64
C ALA A 132 4.22 -10.77 7.70
N GLN A 133 3.89 -10.48 8.96
CA GLN A 133 3.92 -11.47 10.04
C GLN A 133 2.90 -12.60 9.81
N ARG A 134 1.70 -12.26 9.32
CA ARG A 134 0.67 -13.26 9.00
C ARG A 134 1.12 -14.26 7.94
N GLU A 135 1.95 -13.84 6.98
CA GLU A 135 2.49 -14.73 5.94
C GLU A 135 3.28 -15.92 6.51
N PHE A 136 3.98 -15.71 7.64
CA PHE A 136 4.67 -16.80 8.33
C PHE A 136 3.72 -17.74 9.04
N SER A 137 2.70 -17.21 9.72
CA SER A 137 1.70 -18.02 10.44
C SER A 137 0.88 -18.90 9.51
N THR A 138 0.63 -18.46 8.27
CA THR A 138 -0.18 -19.22 7.31
C THR A 138 0.65 -20.12 6.39
N GLY A 139 1.98 -20.17 6.55
CA GLY A 139 2.82 -20.97 5.64
C GLY A 139 2.81 -20.45 4.19
N GLY A 140 2.62 -19.15 3.99
CA GLY A 140 2.40 -18.58 2.66
C GLY A 140 3.62 -18.71 1.73
N SER A 141 3.40 -18.70 0.41
CA SER A 141 4.47 -18.91 -0.57
C SER A 141 5.46 -17.74 -0.66
N MET A 142 5.16 -16.60 -0.04
CA MET A 142 5.96 -15.37 -0.14
C MET A 142 6.73 -15.05 1.15
N GLN A 143 6.97 -16.04 2.02
CA GLN A 143 7.71 -15.86 3.27
C GLN A 143 9.08 -15.18 3.11
N ALA A 144 9.82 -15.49 2.03
CA ALA A 144 11.11 -14.84 1.77
C ALA A 144 10.94 -13.33 1.55
N ALA A 145 9.91 -12.92 0.81
CA ALA A 145 9.59 -11.52 0.60
C ALA A 145 9.08 -10.84 1.88
N ALA A 146 8.20 -11.52 2.64
CA ALA A 146 7.74 -11.05 3.96
C ALA A 146 8.90 -10.84 4.94
N ARG A 147 9.92 -11.71 4.92
CA ARG A 147 11.12 -11.56 5.76
C ARG A 147 11.91 -10.29 5.41
N THR A 148 11.88 -9.85 4.15
CA THR A 148 12.49 -8.56 3.79
C THR A 148 11.75 -7.37 4.40
N VAL A 149 10.41 -7.43 4.49
CA VAL A 149 9.61 -6.40 5.17
C VAL A 149 9.93 -6.37 6.67
N VAL A 150 9.96 -7.52 7.33
CA VAL A 150 10.30 -7.60 8.78
C VAL A 150 11.71 -7.09 9.05
N ARG A 151 12.71 -7.47 8.23
CA ARG A 151 14.08 -6.96 8.38
C ARG A 151 14.18 -5.45 8.23
N GLU A 152 13.38 -4.87 7.35
CA GLU A 152 13.35 -3.42 7.17
C GLU A 152 12.67 -2.74 8.37
N ALA A 153 11.55 -3.30 8.83
CA ALA A 153 10.85 -2.82 10.02
C ALA A 153 11.71 -2.85 11.30
N LEU A 154 12.64 -3.80 11.45
CA LEU A 154 13.60 -3.85 12.56
C LEU A 154 14.54 -2.63 12.60
N LYS A 155 14.76 -1.97 11.47
CA LYS A 155 15.59 -0.75 11.38
C LYS A 155 14.80 0.52 11.66
N SER A 156 13.47 0.42 11.81
CA SER A 156 12.62 1.59 11.99
C SER A 156 12.96 2.34 13.28
N GLU A 157 12.99 3.67 13.17
CA GLU A 157 13.08 4.57 14.31
C GLU A 157 11.74 4.71 15.05
N ALA A 158 10.62 4.30 14.44
CA ALA A 158 9.32 4.25 15.09
C ALA A 158 9.30 3.09 16.11
N PRO A 159 9.26 3.36 17.43
CA PRO A 159 9.50 2.27 18.38
C PRO A 159 8.37 1.22 18.37
N ALA A 160 7.13 1.58 18.03
CA ALA A 160 6.02 0.65 17.89
C ALA A 160 6.24 -0.34 16.73
N VAL A 161 6.77 0.13 15.60
CA VAL A 161 7.11 -0.71 14.44
C VAL A 161 8.23 -1.67 14.82
N ARG A 162 9.30 -1.16 15.44
CA ARG A 162 10.44 -1.99 15.87
C ARG A 162 10.02 -3.05 16.90
N ARG A 163 9.28 -2.65 17.95
CA ARG A 163 8.78 -3.58 18.98
C ARG A 163 7.87 -4.66 18.39
N LEU A 164 7.02 -4.30 17.42
CA LEU A 164 6.18 -5.29 16.74
C LEU A 164 7.04 -6.25 15.90
N ALA A 165 8.03 -5.73 15.16
CA ALA A 165 8.90 -6.55 14.32
C ALA A 165 9.71 -7.53 15.17
N GLU A 166 10.15 -7.09 16.34
CA GLU A 166 10.86 -7.91 17.32
C GLU A 166 10.01 -9.08 17.86
N ARG A 167 8.70 -8.93 18.00
CA ARG A 167 7.84 -9.97 18.59
C ARG A 167 7.28 -10.97 17.58
N GLY A 168 7.44 -10.68 16.28
CA GLY A 168 6.77 -11.44 15.22
C GLY A 168 7.41 -12.80 14.91
N PRO A 169 6.64 -13.75 14.38
CA PRO A 169 7.18 -14.93 13.72
C PRO A 169 7.99 -14.51 12.49
N GLY A 170 9.07 -15.24 12.18
CA GLY A 170 9.92 -14.95 11.02
C GLY A 170 11.28 -14.31 11.32
N ARG A 171 11.69 -14.26 12.60
CA ARG A 171 13.12 -14.20 12.95
C ARG A 171 13.83 -15.45 12.45
#